data_AF-A0AA37XET9-F1
#
_entry.id   AF-A0AA37XET9-F1
#
_cell.length_a   1.000
_cell.length_b   1.000
_cell.length_c   1.000
_cell.angle_alpha   90.00
_cell.angle_beta   90.00
_cell.angle_gamma   90.00
#
_symmetry.space_group_name_H-M   'P 1'
#
loop_
_entity.id
_entity.type
_entity.pdbx_description
1 polymer ?
#
loop_
_entity_poly.entity_id
_entity_poly.type
_entity_poly.pdbx_seq_one_letter_code
_entity_poly.pdbx_strand_id
1 'polypeptide(L)'
;MGDKDVEGILVELEGALAEIVVTQSSSMRSMELDDLADLARDVFGEDRVHVAERLDDALALAVDLAEDDADGVGVGSGVVALGSVVLAAEVRTLLQRG
;
A
#
# COMPACT_ATOMS: atom_id res chain seq x y z
N MET A 1 2.19 12.77 17.32
CA MET A 1 1.21 12.91 16.21
C MET A 1 1.46 11.82 15.19
N GLY A 2 1.50 10.57 15.65
CA GLY A 2 1.25 9.35 14.85
C GLY A 2 -0.23 8.99 14.98
N ASP A 3 -1.06 10.03 14.98
CA ASP A 3 -2.47 10.07 15.39
C ASP A 3 -3.35 9.84 14.15
N LYS A 4 -3.08 8.76 13.43
CA LYS A 4 -4.06 8.18 12.52
C LYS A 4 -4.44 6.86 13.15
N ASP A 5 -5.73 6.61 13.24
CA ASP A 5 -6.25 5.29 13.55
C ASP A 5 -5.92 4.36 12.37
N VAL A 6 -4.65 3.96 12.29
CA VAL A 6 -4.11 3.16 11.18
C VAL A 6 -4.78 1.79 11.20
N GLU A 7 -4.96 1.21 12.39
CA GLU A 7 -5.66 -0.06 12.58
C GLU A 7 -7.10 0.05 12.07
N GLY A 8 -7.84 1.08 12.50
CA GLY A 8 -9.20 1.30 12.02
C GLY A 8 -9.28 1.48 10.50
N ILE A 9 -8.32 2.18 9.89
CA ILE A 9 -8.25 2.31 8.43
C ILE A 9 -7.97 0.96 7.77
N LEU A 10 -7.04 0.17 8.31
CA LEU A 10 -6.73 -1.16 7.77
C LEU A 10 -7.94 -2.09 7.85
N VAL A 11 -8.65 -2.09 8.98
CA VAL A 11 -9.87 -2.89 9.18
C VAL A 11 -10.96 -2.55 8.18
N GLU A 12 -11.18 -1.27 7.91
CA GLU A 12 -12.18 -0.83 6.91
C GLU A 12 -11.78 -1.22 5.47
N LEU A 13 -10.48 -1.36 5.20
CA LEU A 13 -9.95 -1.71 3.88
C LEU A 13 -9.82 -3.23 3.64
N GLU A 14 -9.80 -4.04 4.70
CA GLU A 14 -9.55 -5.49 4.66
C GLU A 14 -10.45 -6.23 3.65
N GLY A 15 -11.75 -5.91 3.65
CA GLY A 15 -12.73 -6.53 2.76
C GLY A 15 -12.78 -5.95 1.34
N ALA A 16 -12.05 -4.88 1.05
CA ALA A 16 -12.09 -4.17 -0.24
C ALA A 16 -10.83 -4.39 -1.10
N LEU A 17 -9.71 -4.76 -0.49
CA LEU A 17 -8.42 -4.92 -1.18
C LEU A 17 -8.02 -6.40 -1.19
N ALA A 18 -7.54 -6.90 -2.33
CA ALA A 18 -7.02 -8.27 -2.41
C ALA A 18 -5.71 -8.40 -1.63
N GLU A 19 -4.78 -7.47 -1.85
CA GLU A 19 -3.46 -7.43 -1.22
C GLU A 19 -3.04 -5.99 -0.92
N ILE A 20 -2.07 -5.81 -0.02
CA ILE A 20 -1.53 -4.50 0.32
C ILE A 20 -0.01 -4.48 0.30
N VAL A 21 0.56 -3.37 -0.20
CA VAL A 21 1.99 -3.09 -0.15
C VAL A 21 2.22 -1.91 0.80
N VAL A 22 2.96 -2.17 1.86
CA VAL A 22 3.31 -1.20 2.89
C VAL A 22 4.64 -0.54 2.52
N THR A 23 4.68 0.79 2.54
CA THR A 23 5.86 1.59 2.22
C THR A 23 5.99 2.80 3.12
N GLN A 24 7.20 3.31 3.27
CA GLN A 24 7.46 4.55 3.99
C GLN A 24 7.43 5.74 3.02
N SER A 25 6.70 6.81 3.38
CA SER A 25 6.79 8.09 2.67
C SER A 25 7.97 8.91 3.19
N SER A 26 8.52 9.82 2.39
CA SER A 26 9.71 10.63 2.75
C SER A 26 9.50 11.63 3.91
N SER A 27 8.36 11.58 4.60
CA SER A 27 7.98 12.53 5.65
C SER A 27 8.44 12.06 7.03
N MET A 28 9.09 12.97 7.79
CA MET A 28 9.55 12.79 9.19
C MET A 28 8.46 12.44 10.22
N ARG A 29 7.20 12.26 9.80
CA ARG A 29 6.05 11.91 10.65
C ARG A 29 5.45 10.54 10.30
N SER A 30 6.13 9.75 9.47
CA SER A 30 5.72 8.38 9.20
C SER A 30 5.81 7.53 10.46
N MET A 31 4.88 6.59 10.61
CA MET A 31 5.11 5.42 11.46
C MET A 31 6.34 4.66 10.93
N GLU A 32 7.07 3.97 11.81
CA GLU A 32 8.14 3.07 11.38
C GLU A 32 7.56 1.99 10.46
N LEU A 33 8.33 1.58 9.46
CA LEU A 33 7.84 0.67 8.42
C LEU A 33 7.42 -0.68 9.01
N ASP A 34 8.23 -1.20 9.94
CA ASP A 34 8.00 -2.48 10.60
C ASP A 34 6.72 -2.46 11.45
N ASP A 35 6.50 -1.40 12.24
CA ASP A 35 5.29 -1.24 13.06
C ASP A 35 4.01 -1.21 12.21
N LEU A 36 4.06 -0.54 11.06
CA LEU A 36 2.93 -0.48 10.12
C LEU A 36 2.69 -1.84 9.44
N ALA A 37 3.78 -2.54 9.10
CA ALA A 37 3.70 -3.85 8.48
C ALA A 37 3.13 -4.89 9.44
N ASP A 38 3.52 -4.86 10.72
CA ASP A 38 3.00 -5.76 11.74
C ASP A 38 1.49 -5.55 11.94
N LEU A 39 1.05 -4.30 12.05
CA LEU A 39 -0.39 -3.99 12.14
C LEU A 39 -1.17 -4.42 10.89
N ALA A 40 -0.58 -4.24 9.72
CA ALA A 40 -1.15 -4.69 8.46
C ALA A 40 -1.30 -6.22 8.43
N ARG A 41 -0.29 -6.97 8.90
CA ARG A 41 -0.33 -8.45 8.98
C ARG A 41 -1.39 -8.94 9.95
N ASP A 42 -1.55 -8.27 11.09
CA ASP A 42 -2.58 -8.61 12.07
C ASP A 42 -4.01 -8.48 11.50
N VAL A 43 -4.22 -7.56 10.55
CA VAL A 43 -5.54 -7.31 9.93
C VAL A 43 -5.75 -8.13 8.65
N PHE A 44 -4.80 -8.11 7.72
CA PHE A 44 -4.94 -8.73 6.38
C PHE A 44 -4.44 -10.18 6.31
N GLY A 45 -3.59 -10.59 7.25
CA GLY A 45 -2.84 -11.85 7.22
C GLY A 45 -1.47 -11.72 6.54
N GLU A 46 -0.52 -12.56 6.93
CA GLU A 46 0.87 -12.50 6.43
C GLU A 46 1.00 -12.72 4.92
N ASP A 47 0.09 -13.51 4.33
CA ASP A 47 0.11 -13.86 2.91
C ASP A 47 -0.28 -12.69 1.97
N ARG A 48 -0.98 -11.68 2.49
CA ARG A 48 -1.54 -10.56 1.71
C ARG A 48 -0.80 -9.24 1.94
N VAL A 49 0.25 -9.26 2.75
CA VAL A 49 0.98 -8.06 3.18
C VAL A 49 2.41 -8.10 2.68
N HIS A 50 2.73 -7.16 1.81
CA HIS A 50 4.06 -6.98 1.24
C HIS A 50 4.68 -5.69 1.78
N VAL A 51 6.00 -5.65 1.83
CA VAL A 51 6.74 -4.49 2.34
C VAL A 51 7.80 -4.06 1.32
N ALA A 52 7.85 -2.77 1.06
CA ALA A 52 8.89 -2.15 0.25
C ALA A 52 9.35 -0.84 0.90
N GLU A 53 10.65 -0.65 1.06
CA GLU A 53 11.20 0.54 1.73
C GLU A 53 11.05 1.80 0.88
N ARG A 54 11.11 1.65 -0.45
CA ARG A 54 11.05 2.75 -1.39
C ARG A 54 9.72 2.74 -2.14
N LEU A 55 9.18 3.95 -2.36
CA LEU A 55 7.89 4.11 -3.02
C LEU A 55 7.87 3.63 -4.48
N ASP A 56 8.98 3.75 -5.20
CA ASP A 56 9.12 3.23 -6.57
C ASP A 56 9.05 1.70 -6.60
N ASP A 57 9.75 1.04 -5.69
CA ASP A 57 9.69 -0.41 -5.54
C ASP A 57 8.29 -0.88 -5.10
N ALA A 58 7.67 -0.16 -4.17
CA ALA A 58 6.32 -0.45 -3.70
C ALA A 58 5.27 -0.37 -4.81
N LEU A 59 5.39 0.64 -5.68
CA LEU A 59 4.48 0.81 -6.81
C LEU A 59 4.68 -0.27 -7.87
N ALA A 60 5.93 -0.63 -8.18
CA ALA A 60 6.23 -1.71 -9.11
C ALA A 60 5.66 -3.04 -8.61
N LEU A 61 5.91 -3.38 -7.34
CA LEU A 61 5.38 -4.59 -6.72
C LEU A 61 3.84 -4.62 -6.73
N ALA A 62 3.18 -3.50 -6.42
CA ALA A 62 1.72 -3.43 -6.45
C ALA A 62 1.15 -3.63 -7.87
N VAL A 63 1.85 -3.18 -8.90
CA VAL A 63 1.46 -3.42 -10.30
C VAL A 63 1.64 -4.89 -10.66
N ASP A 64 2.79 -5.49 -10.32
CA ASP A 64 3.07 -6.89 -10.59
C ASP A 64 2.00 -7.80 -9.94
N LEU A 65 1.67 -7.56 -8.67
CA LEU A 65 0.61 -8.29 -7.95
C LEU A 65 -0.77 -8.11 -8.61
N ALA A 66 -1.10 -6.89 -9.03
CA ALA A 66 -2.36 -6.63 -9.71
C ALA A 66 -2.45 -7.32 -11.09
N GLU A 67 -1.33 -7.47 -11.80
CA GLU A 67 -1.28 -8.20 -13.08
C GLU A 67 -1.37 -9.72 -12.88
N ASP A 68 -0.75 -10.25 -11.84
CA ASP A 68 -0.78 -11.69 -11.51
C ASP A 68 -2.18 -12.16 -11.08
N ASP A 69 -2.94 -11.34 -10.34
CA ASP A 69 -4.33 -11.67 -9.93
C ASP A 69 -5.34 -11.59 -11.12
N ALA A 70 -4.90 -11.15 -12.30
CA ALA A 70 -5.75 -10.98 -13.49
C ALA A 70 -6.04 -12.29 -14.26
N ASP A 71 -5.88 -13.45 -13.63
CA ASP A 71 -6.19 -14.79 -14.19
C ASP A 71 -7.66 -14.94 -14.67
N GLY A 72 -8.54 -14.02 -14.32
CA GLY A 72 -9.93 -13.95 -14.77
C GLY A 72 -10.16 -12.93 -15.91
N VAL A 73 -10.35 -13.43 -17.13
CA VAL A 73 -10.77 -12.62 -18.30
C VAL A 73 -11.99 -11.74 -17.95
N GLY A 74 -11.76 -10.43 -17.77
CA GLY A 74 -12.82 -9.43 -17.62
C GLY A 74 -12.94 -8.72 -16.26
N VAL A 75 -12.10 -9.04 -15.29
CA VAL A 75 -11.99 -8.25 -14.04
C VAL A 75 -10.78 -7.31 -14.18
N GLY A 76 -11.02 -6.00 -14.23
CA GLY A 76 -9.92 -5.03 -14.24
C GLY A 76 -9.26 -4.99 -12.87
N SER A 77 -7.95 -5.25 -12.80
CA SER A 77 -7.14 -5.00 -11.61
C SER A 77 -6.64 -3.56 -11.60
N GLY A 78 -6.29 -3.05 -10.43
CA GLY A 78 -5.84 -1.68 -10.29
C GLY A 78 -5.19 -1.40 -8.93
N VAL A 79 -4.22 -0.49 -8.94
CA VAL A 79 -3.47 -0.08 -7.75
C VAL A 79 -4.07 1.19 -7.17
N VAL A 80 -4.30 1.20 -5.85
CA VAL A 80 -4.78 2.37 -5.12
C VAL A 80 -3.76 2.79 -4.07
N ALA A 81 -3.21 3.99 -4.21
CA ALA A 81 -2.26 4.55 -3.23
C ALA A 81 -3.00 5.41 -2.18
N LEU A 82 -2.96 5.00 -0.91
CA LEU A 82 -3.66 5.64 0.22
C LEU A 82 -2.71 5.89 1.40
N GLY A 83 -3.17 6.65 2.41
CA GLY A 83 -2.47 6.81 3.69
C GLY A 83 -1.92 8.21 3.95
N SER A 84 -1.47 8.95 2.93
CA SER A 84 -0.97 10.32 3.10
C SER A 84 -1.15 11.18 1.85
N VAL A 85 -1.42 12.48 2.04
CA VAL A 85 -1.41 13.47 0.95
C VAL A 85 -0.02 13.66 0.34
N VAL A 86 1.03 13.44 1.14
CA VAL A 86 2.42 13.46 0.66
C VAL A 86 2.67 12.28 -0.27
N LEU A 87 2.27 11.08 0.16
CA LEU A 87 2.38 9.87 -0.66
C LEU A 87 1.61 10.01 -1.98
N ALA A 88 0.39 10.54 -1.94
CA ALA A 88 -0.39 10.81 -3.16
C ALA A 88 0.34 11.77 -4.13
N ALA A 89 1.02 12.79 -3.60
CA ALA A 89 1.80 13.73 -4.40
C ALA A 89 3.08 13.09 -4.97
N GLU A 90 3.76 12.24 -4.20
CA GLU A 90 4.95 11.49 -4.63
C GLU A 90 4.60 10.50 -5.75
N VAL A 91 3.54 9.69 -5.59
CA VAL A 91 3.03 8.78 -6.62
C VAL A 91 2.68 9.54 -7.90
N ARG A 92 1.94 10.65 -7.77
CA ARG A 92 1.58 11.50 -8.91
C ARG A 92 2.82 12.05 -9.64
N THR A 93 3.90 12.31 -8.92
CA THR A 93 5.15 12.81 -9.49
C THR A 93 5.92 11.72 -10.23
N LEU A 94 5.91 10.49 -9.71
CA LEU A 94 6.51 9.32 -10.37
C LEU A 94 5.77 8.98 -11.67
N LEU A 95 4.44 8.95 -11.64
CA LEU A 95 3.62 8.64 -12.82
C LEU A 95 3.71 9.68 -13.95
N GLN A 96 4.06 10.93 -13.65
CA GLN A 96 4.31 11.96 -14.67
C GLN A 96 5.69 11.86 -15.33
N ARG A 97 6.57 11.03 -14.79
CA ARG A 97 7.93 10.80 -15.31
C ARG A 97 8.07 9.50 -16.10
N GLY A 98 7.01 8.69 -16.17
CA GLY A 98 6.91 7.48 -16.99
C GLY A 98 6.44 7.76 -18.40
#